data_AF-A0A1H0JN57-F1
#
_entry.id   AF-A0A1H0JN57-F1
#
_cell.length_a   1.000
_cell.length_b   1.000
_cell.length_c   1.000
_cell.angle_alpha   90.00
_cell.angle_beta   90.00
_cell.angle_gamma   90.00
#
_symmetry.space_group_name_H-M   'P 1'
#
loop_
_entity.id
_entity.type
_entity.pdbx_description
1 polymer ?
#
loop_
_entity_poly.entity_id
_entity_poly.type
_entity_poly.pdbx_seq_one_letter_code
_entity_poly.pdbx_strand_id
1 'polypeptide(L)' 'MNANELFLQEQLEWTKKRMALYDAIENKLREMREIAEEAADNRATDADRLHLQQQIEEKQTELEELQSELETIVH' A
#
# COMPACT_ATOMS: atom_id res chain seq x y z
N MET A 1 -18.03 30.50 7.29
CA MET A 1 -17.26 29.97 6.14
C MET A 1 -17.96 30.37 4.86
N ASN A 2 -17.23 30.95 3.91
CA ASN A 2 -17.76 31.13 2.55
C ASN A 2 -17.58 29.82 1.74
N ALA A 3 -18.24 29.71 0.60
CA ALA A 3 -18.18 28.51 -0.24
C ALA A 3 -16.76 28.14 -0.72
N ASN A 4 -15.87 29.13 -0.91
CA ASN A 4 -14.48 28.89 -1.29
C ASN A 4 -13.67 28.28 -0.14
N GLU A 5 -13.89 28.73 1.10
CA GLU A 5 -13.21 28.16 2.27
C GLU A 5 -13.61 26.69 2.49
N LEU A 6 -14.90 26.37 2.31
CA LEU A 6 -15.40 24.99 2.41
C LEU A 6 -14.79 24.10 1.32
N PHE A 7 -14.79 24.58 0.07
CA PHE A 7 -14.18 23.87 -1.05
C PHE A 7 -12.69 23.61 -0.85
N LEU A 8 -11.92 24.61 -0.40
CA LEU A 8 -10.49 24.45 -0.12
C LEU A 8 -10.22 23.47 1.02
N GLN A 9 -11.11 23.43 2.02
CA GLN A 9 -11.01 22.47 3.11
C GLN A 9 -11.30 21.04 2.62
N GLU A 10 -12.30 20.85 1.76
CA GLU A 10 -12.59 19.55 1.13
C GLU A 10 -11.40 19.07 0.27
N GLN A 11 -10.82 19.95 -0.55
CA GLN A 11 -9.61 19.66 -1.35
C GLN A 11 -8.43 19.26 -0.47
N LEU A 12 -8.24 19.96 0.65
CA LEU A 12 -7.16 19.67 1.60
C LEU A 12 -7.34 18.30 2.25
N GLU A 13 -8.54 17.99 2.73
CA GLU A 13 -8.83 16.69 3.34
C GLU A 13 -8.76 15.55 2.33
N TRP A 14 -9.21 15.78 1.09
CA TRP A 14 -9.06 14.84 -0.02
C TRP A 14 -7.58 14.55 -0.29
N THR A 15 -6.74 15.59 -0.38
CA THR A 15 -5.30 15.44 -0.61
C THR A 15 -4.62 14.68 0.52
N LYS A 16 -4.94 15.01 1.79
CA LYS A 16 -4.37 14.32 2.97
C LYS A 16 -4.69 12.83 2.97
N LYS A 17 -5.94 12.45 2.66
CA LYS A 17 -6.34 11.04 2.59
C LYS A 17 -5.54 10.29 1.52
N ARG A 18 -5.37 10.88 0.35
CA ARG A 18 -4.56 10.28 -0.73
C ARG A 18 -3.10 10.14 -0.34
N MET A 19 -2.51 11.15 0.31
CA MET A 19 -1.14 11.07 0.81
C MET A 19 -0.96 9.91 1.78
N ALA A 20 -1.87 9.76 2.75
CA ALA A 20 -1.82 8.65 3.70
C ALA A 20 -1.90 7.27 3.02
N LEU A 21 -2.71 7.13 1.97
CA LEU A 21 -2.78 5.90 1.19
C LEU A 21 -1.51 5.63 0.39
N TYR A 22 -0.91 6.66 -0.21
CA TYR A 22 0.37 6.51 -0.90
C TYR A 22 1.48 6.07 0.07
N ASP A 23 1.53 6.64 1.28
CA ASP A 23 2.47 6.21 2.32
C ASP A 23 2.24 4.74 2.71
N ALA A 24 0.98 4.31 2.84
CA ALA A 24 0.63 2.92 3.14
C ALA A 24 1.04 1.96 2.02
N ILE A 25 0.78 2.33 0.76
CA ILE A 25 1.20 1.58 -0.43
C ILE A 25 2.72 1.47 -0.49
N GLU A 26 3.45 2.56 -0.26
CA GLU A 26 4.91 2.54 -0.28
C GLU A 26 5.47 1.60 0.80
N ASN A 27 4.94 1.67 2.01
CA ASN A 27 5.34 0.75 3.09
C ASN A 27 5.08 -0.70 2.70
N LYS A 28 3.92 -1.00 2.09
CA LYS A 28 3.58 -2.35 1.63
C LYS A 28 4.56 -2.87 0.58
N LEU A 29 4.92 -2.03 -0.39
CA LEU A 29 5.89 -2.37 -1.43
C LEU A 29 7.30 -2.61 -0.86
N ARG A 30 7.68 -1.86 0.19
CA ARG A 30 8.94 -2.10 0.91
C ARG A 30 8.94 -3.44 1.62
N GLU A 31 7.87 -3.79 2.33
CA GLU A 31 7.72 -5.10 2.98
C GLU A 31 7.81 -6.25 1.95
N MET A 32 7.11 -6.14 0.82
CA MET A 32 7.17 -7.13 -0.26
C MET A 32 8.58 -7.28 -0.83
N ARG A 33 9.32 -6.18 -0.95
CA ARG A 33 10.71 -6.19 -1.39
C ARG A 33 11.61 -6.92 -0.40
N GLU A 34 11.46 -6.67 0.91
CA GLU A 34 12.23 -7.35 1.95
C GLU A 34 12.01 -8.87 1.91
N ILE A 35 10.76 -9.31 1.74
CA ILE A 35 10.41 -10.73 1.59
C ILE A 35 11.05 -11.33 0.32
N ALA A 36 11.04 -10.60 -0.80
CA ALA A 36 11.67 -11.06 -2.04
C ALA A 36 13.20 -11.15 -1.93
N GLU A 37 13.83 -10.21 -1.20
CA GLU A 37 15.26 -10.24 -0.90
C GLU A 37 15.62 -11.45 -0.01
N GLU A 38 14.78 -11.78 0.97
CA GLU A 38 14.95 -12.98 1.81
C GLU A 38 14.79 -14.27 1.00
N ALA A 39 13.77 -14.34 0.13
CA ALA A 39 13.53 -15.52 -0.71
C ALA A 39 14.66 -15.77 -1.72
N ALA A 40 15.35 -14.71 -2.14
CA ALA A 40 16.51 -14.79 -3.03
C ALA A 40 17.80 -15.27 -2.33
N ASP A 41 17.84 -15.35 -0.99
CA ASP A 41 18.97 -15.94 -0.29
C ASP A 41 19.09 -17.44 -0.65
N ASN A 42 20.29 -17.85 -1.06
CA ASN A 42 20.60 -19.24 -1.39
C ASN A 42 20.53 -20.18 -0.17
N ARG A 43 20.35 -19.64 1.04
CA ARG A 43 20.13 -20.41 2.27
C ARG A 43 18.66 -20.76 2.52
N ALA A 44 17.71 -20.10 1.85
CA ALA A 44 16.29 -20.39 2.01
C ALA A 44 15.98 -21.79 1.44
N THR A 45 15.34 -22.62 2.26
CA THR A 45 14.84 -23.93 1.81
C THR A 45 13.59 -23.76 0.95
N ASP A 46 13.17 -24.81 0.26
CA ASP A 46 11.91 -24.79 -0.50
C ASP A 46 10.69 -24.52 0.39
N ALA A 47 10.74 -24.95 1.65
CA ALA A 47 9.69 -24.67 2.64
C ALA A 47 9.68 -23.18 3.03
N ASP A 48 10.85 -22.58 3.24
CA ASP A 48 10.97 -21.15 3.53
C ASP A 48 10.47 -20.32 2.34
N ARG A 49 10.85 -20.71 1.12
CA ARG A 49 10.39 -20.05 -0.11
C ARG A 49 8.89 -20.14 -0.30
N LEU A 50 8.28 -21.29 0.00
CA LEU A 50 6.82 -21.44 -0.03
C LEU A 50 6.14 -20.52 1.00
N HIS A 51 6.70 -20.43 2.21
CA HIS A 51 6.17 -19.55 3.24
C HIS A 51 6.30 -18.07 2.87
N LEU A 52 7.44 -17.66 2.32
CA LEU A 52 7.68 -16.29 1.83
C LEU A 52 6.76 -15.95 0.65
N GLN A 53 6.50 -16.91 -0.24
CA GLN A 53 5.53 -16.75 -1.33
C GLN A 53 4.11 -16.50 -0.79
N GLN A 54 3.67 -17.23 0.24
CA GLN A 54 2.38 -16.99 0.89
C GLN A 54 2.30 -15.58 1.48
N GLN A 55 3.38 -15.11 2.13
CA GLN A 55 3.43 -13.74 2.65
C GLN A 55 3.34 -12.70 1.53
N ILE A 56 3.98 -12.93 0.36
CA ILE A 56 3.85 -12.04 -0.80
C ILE A 56 2.39 -11.99 -1.29
N GLU A 57 1.71 -13.13 -1.38
CA GLU A 57 0.31 -13.20 -1.83
C GLU A 57 -0.66 -12.46 -0.87
N GLU A 58 -0.45 -12.61 0.44
CA GLU A 58 -1.18 -11.84 1.44
C GLU A 58 -0.93 -10.33 1.28
N LYS A 59 0.33 -9.92 1.13
CA LYS A 59 0.71 -8.52 0.96
C LYS A 59 0.22 -7.93 -0.36
N GLN A 60 0.14 -8.74 -1.41
CA GLN A 60 -0.44 -8.35 -2.69
C GLN A 60 -1.95 -8.08 -2.55
N THR A 61 -2.67 -8.92 -1.81
CA THR A 61 -4.10 -8.70 -1.53
C THR A 61 -4.32 -7.38 -0.78
N GLU A 62 -3.53 -7.14 0.28
CA GLU A 62 -3.56 -5.87 1.03
C GLU A 62 -3.23 -4.66 0.14
N LEU A 63 -2.29 -4.81 -0.79
CA LEU A 63 -1.92 -3.76 -1.74
C LEU A 63 -3.06 -3.45 -2.73
N GLU A 64 -3.72 -4.47 -3.25
CA GLU A 64 -4.87 -4.34 -4.16
C GLU A 64 -6.04 -3.62 -3.47
N GLU A 65 -6.29 -3.90 -2.19
CA GLU A 65 -7.29 -3.18 -1.38
C GLU A 65 -6.95 -1.69 -1.24
N LEU A 66 -5.69 -1.35 -0.92
CA LEU A 66 -5.24 0.04 -0.82
C LEU A 66 -5.33 0.79 -2.15
N GLN A 67 -5.01 0.12 -3.26
CA GLN A 67 -5.14 0.69 -4.60
C GLN A 67 -6.60 0.96 -4.96
N SER A 68 -7.49 0.03 -4.63
CA SER A 68 -8.95 0.20 -4.80
C SER A 68 -9.48 1.38 -3.97
N GLU A 69 -9.02 1.54 -2.72
CA GLU A 69 -9.38 2.69 -1.89
C GLU A 69 -8.89 4.02 -2.53
N LEU A 70 -7.67 4.03 -3.06
CA LEU A 70 -7.10 5.20 -3.72
C LEU A 70 -7.87 5.61 -4.99
N GLU A 71 -8.36 4.63 -5.75
CA GLU A 71 -9.17 4.85 -6.96
C GLU A 71 -10.58 5.34 -6.63
N THR A 72 -11.15 4.92 -5.49
CA THR A 72 -12.50 5.30 -5.06
C THR A 72 -12.57 6.64 -4.33
N ILE A 73 -11.44 7.21 -3.92
CA ILE A 73 -11.37 8.60 -3.42
C ILE A 73 -11.55 9.58 -4.58
N VAL A 74 -12.82 9.80 -4.94
CA VAL A 74 -13.27 10.78 -5.93
C VAL A 74 -13.36 12.17 -5.30
N HIS A 75 -13.00 13.18 -6.09
CA HIS A 75 -13.17 14.59 -5.74
C HIS A 75 -14.59 15.07 -6.07
#